data_AF-A0A942PP99-F1
#
_entry.id   AF-A0A942PP99-F1
#
_cell.length_a   1.000
_cell.length_b   1.000
_cell.length_c   1.000
_cell.angle_alpha   90.00
_cell.angle_beta   90.00
_cell.angle_gamma   90.00
#
_symmetry.space_group_name_H-M   'P 1'
#
loop_
_entity.id
_entity.type
_entity.pdbx_description
1 polymer ?
#
loop_
_entity_poly.entity_id
_entity_poly.type
_entity_poly.pdbx_seq_one_letter_code
_entity_poly.pdbx_strand_id
1 'polypeptide(L)'
;MSFISEIAPHAQRIHKEYGVLASLVIAQAILESNWGKSGLAQKGKNLFGIKGSYNGQSVTMQTTEYKNGQPYKVNAAFRKYPSWYESLCDLANLFKNGVSWDRNKYKNIIGETDYKKAAKYVQSDGYATDPKYAEKLISAIESNDLTQYDNGFIVAASKPSSQQKGKTINGIKVLGQIQIVNVKNAAYICDKPSSTNSKNLDTAKKGSIWPIAGSIPGWYEIIYNGRRAYVNQKYAKRV
;
A
#
# COMPACT_ATOMS: atom_id res chain seq x y z
N MET A 1 -3.35 10.19 -15.16
CA MET A 1 -2.78 9.82 -13.85
C MET A 1 -1.79 8.69 -14.08
N SER A 2 -0.58 8.75 -13.51
CA SER A 2 0.44 7.71 -13.75
C SER A 2 0.26 6.54 -12.79
N PHE A 3 0.68 5.34 -13.18
CA PHE A 3 0.61 4.14 -12.33
C PHE A 3 1.26 4.36 -10.95
N ILE A 4 2.45 4.97 -10.91
CA ILE A 4 3.15 5.30 -9.66
C ILE A 4 2.30 6.23 -8.79
N SER A 5 1.68 7.28 -9.37
CA SER A 5 0.86 8.23 -8.60
C SER A 5 -0.37 7.58 -7.96
N GLU A 6 -0.88 6.48 -8.54
CA GLU A 6 -2.00 5.71 -8.01
C GLU A 6 -1.57 4.81 -6.85
N ILE A 7 -0.43 4.11 -6.97
CA ILE A 7 0.01 3.14 -5.96
C ILE A 7 0.92 3.72 -4.86
N ALA A 8 1.55 4.87 -5.08
CA ALA A 8 2.49 5.45 -4.12
C ALA A 8 1.86 5.70 -2.73
N PRO A 9 0.65 6.28 -2.59
CA PRO A 9 0.02 6.44 -1.27
C PRO A 9 -0.22 5.11 -0.55
N HIS A 10 -0.48 4.04 -1.30
CA HIS A 10 -0.66 2.69 -0.78
C HIS A 10 0.68 2.07 -0.33
N ALA A 11 1.73 2.22 -1.12
CA ALA A 11 3.07 1.74 -0.79
C ALA A 11 3.65 2.45 0.44
N GLN A 12 3.45 3.77 0.57
CA GLN A 12 3.85 4.53 1.76
C GLN A 12 3.14 4.07 3.02
N ARG A 13 1.88 3.66 2.89
CA ARG A 13 1.13 3.08 3.98
C ARG A 13 1.68 1.71 4.38
N ILE A 14 2.03 0.87 3.41
CA ILE A 14 2.69 -0.42 3.66
C ILE A 14 4.03 -0.22 4.37
N HIS A 15 4.81 0.79 3.97
CA HIS A 15 6.05 1.11 4.67
C HIS A 15 5.82 1.37 6.16
N LYS A 16 4.81 2.17 6.50
CA LYS A 16 4.46 2.44 7.90
C LYS A 16 3.93 1.21 8.65
N GLU A 17 3.12 0.37 8.01
CA GLU A 17 2.44 -0.76 8.68
C GLU A 17 3.30 -2.02 8.79
N TYR A 18 4.19 -2.24 7.81
CA TYR A 18 4.94 -3.48 7.66
C TYR A 18 6.46 -3.27 7.72
N GLY A 19 6.96 -2.03 7.65
CA GLY A 19 8.39 -1.74 7.62
C GLY A 19 9.08 -2.09 6.31
N VAL A 20 8.34 -2.23 5.21
CA VAL A 20 8.90 -2.51 3.87
C VAL A 20 9.05 -1.20 3.10
N LEU A 21 10.20 -0.91 2.48
CA LEU A 21 10.40 0.31 1.71
C LEU A 21 9.32 0.49 0.63
N ALA A 22 8.74 1.69 0.56
CA ALA A 22 7.73 2.03 -0.43
C ALA A 22 8.30 1.99 -1.84
N SER A 23 9.54 2.44 -2.02
CA SER A 23 10.29 2.38 -3.27
C SER A 23 10.41 0.95 -3.78
N LEU A 24 10.73 0.00 -2.89
CA LEU A 24 10.84 -1.41 -3.20
C LEU A 24 9.49 -1.99 -3.67
N VAL A 25 8.42 -1.69 -2.93
CA VAL A 25 7.06 -2.15 -3.26
C VAL A 25 6.60 -1.61 -4.62
N ILE A 26 6.84 -0.32 -4.90
CA ILE A 26 6.48 0.31 -6.18
C ILE A 26 7.34 -0.28 -7.31
N ALA A 27 8.63 -0.48 -7.10
CA ALA A 27 9.53 -1.05 -8.10
C ALA A 27 9.14 -2.49 -8.47
N GLN A 28 8.86 -3.35 -7.48
CA GLN A 28 8.32 -4.68 -7.74
C GLN A 28 7.00 -4.59 -8.51
N ALA A 29 6.08 -3.71 -8.09
CA ALA A 29 4.81 -3.56 -8.79
C ALA A 29 5.01 -3.14 -10.25
N ILE A 30 5.95 -2.23 -10.55
CA ILE A 30 6.27 -1.83 -11.93
C ILE A 30 6.72 -3.03 -12.76
N LEU A 31 7.68 -3.81 -12.26
CA LEU A 31 8.28 -4.93 -12.98
C LEU A 31 7.28 -6.09 -13.18
N GLU A 32 6.60 -6.49 -12.12
CA GLU A 32 5.72 -7.67 -12.11
C GLU A 32 4.42 -7.46 -12.88
N SER A 33 3.94 -6.21 -12.97
CA SER A 33 2.64 -5.90 -13.59
C SER A 33 2.74 -5.19 -14.93
N ASN A 34 3.95 -4.93 -15.43
CA ASN A 34 4.19 -4.05 -16.58
C ASN A 34 3.48 -2.70 -16.38
N TRP A 35 3.82 -1.97 -15.31
CA TRP A 35 3.19 -0.68 -14.98
C TRP A 35 1.67 -0.76 -14.79
N GLY A 36 1.19 -1.85 -14.22
CA GLY A 36 -0.22 -2.16 -14.04
C GLY A 36 -0.94 -2.56 -15.31
N LYS A 37 -0.28 -2.61 -16.48
CA LYS A 37 -0.92 -2.85 -17.78
C LYS A 37 -1.16 -4.33 -18.06
N SER A 38 -0.57 -5.25 -17.29
CA SER A 38 -0.78 -6.68 -17.50
C SER A 38 -2.26 -7.04 -17.35
N GLY A 39 -2.73 -8.01 -18.15
CA GLY A 39 -4.12 -8.46 -18.08
C GLY A 39 -4.50 -8.95 -16.67
N LEU A 40 -3.56 -9.57 -15.95
CA LEU A 40 -3.76 -10.02 -14.57
C LEU A 40 -3.86 -8.84 -13.58
N ALA A 41 -3.02 -7.81 -13.72
CA ALA A 41 -3.12 -6.61 -12.90
C ALA A 41 -4.44 -5.87 -13.12
N GLN A 42 -4.96 -5.85 -14.34
CA GLN A 42 -6.23 -5.18 -14.66
C GLN A 42 -7.46 -6.00 -14.21
N LYS A 43 -7.52 -7.29 -14.57
CA LYS A 43 -8.69 -8.15 -14.32
C LYS A 43 -8.73 -8.71 -12.90
N GLY A 44 -7.57 -9.06 -12.35
CA GLY A 44 -7.42 -9.66 -11.04
C GLY A 44 -7.04 -8.67 -9.94
N LYS A 45 -6.72 -7.41 -10.30
CA LYS A 45 -6.07 -6.45 -9.39
C LYS A 45 -4.81 -7.02 -8.73
N ASN A 46 -4.15 -7.96 -9.40
CA ASN A 46 -3.01 -8.71 -8.88
C ASN A 46 -1.73 -8.23 -9.55
N LEU A 47 -0.95 -7.45 -8.81
CA LEU A 47 0.27 -6.81 -9.31
C LEU A 47 1.48 -7.74 -9.33
N PHE A 48 1.45 -8.85 -8.58
CA PHE A 48 2.64 -9.67 -8.29
C PHE A 48 2.53 -11.13 -8.76
N GLY A 49 1.52 -11.45 -9.58
CA GLY A 49 1.36 -12.80 -10.12
C GLY A 49 1.10 -13.88 -9.06
N ILE A 50 0.57 -13.53 -7.89
CA ILE A 50 0.37 -14.49 -6.80
C ILE A 50 -0.74 -15.49 -7.18
N LYS A 51 -0.39 -16.78 -7.24
CA LYS A 51 -1.30 -17.88 -7.57
C LYS A 51 -2.24 -18.22 -6.40
N GLY A 52 -3.37 -18.85 -6.72
CA GLY A 52 -4.39 -19.31 -5.77
C GLY A 52 -5.64 -18.44 -5.71
N SER A 53 -6.22 -18.31 -4.52
CA SER A 53 -7.41 -17.49 -4.26
C SER A 53 -7.17 -16.53 -3.09
N TYR A 54 -7.82 -15.37 -3.13
CA TYR A 54 -7.84 -14.39 -2.05
C TYR A 54 -9.28 -14.28 -1.54
N ASN A 55 -9.53 -14.69 -0.30
CA ASN A 55 -10.88 -14.79 0.27
C ASN A 55 -11.88 -15.52 -0.66
N GLY A 56 -11.43 -16.64 -1.24
CA GLY A 56 -12.22 -17.43 -2.18
C GLY A 56 -12.32 -16.86 -3.60
N GLN A 57 -11.74 -15.68 -3.87
CA GLN A 57 -11.77 -15.05 -5.19
C GLN A 57 -10.50 -15.36 -5.99
N SER A 58 -10.68 -15.77 -7.25
CA SER A 58 -9.58 -16.03 -8.19
C SER A 58 -9.93 -15.61 -9.61
N VAL A 59 -8.91 -15.44 -10.45
CA VAL A 59 -9.04 -15.31 -11.90
C VAL A 59 -8.15 -16.35 -12.58
N THR A 60 -8.72 -17.16 -13.46
CA THR A 60 -7.96 -18.14 -14.25
C THR A 60 -7.39 -17.47 -15.48
N MET A 61 -6.08 -17.56 -15.67
CA MET A 61 -5.40 -17.01 -16.83
C MET A 61 -4.31 -17.98 -17.32
N GLN A 62 -4.04 -17.93 -18.62
CA GLN A 62 -2.91 -18.65 -19.21
C GLN A 62 -1.60 -17.98 -18.75
N THR A 63 -0.66 -18.80 -18.30
CA THR A 63 0.69 -18.41 -17.90
C THR A 63 1.72 -19.30 -18.60
N THR A 64 2.96 -18.83 -18.68
CA THR A 64 4.10 -19.62 -19.15
C THR A 64 4.81 -20.19 -17.93
N GLU A 65 4.89 -21.51 -17.85
CA GLU A 65 5.68 -22.23 -16.85
C GLU A 65 6.88 -22.89 -17.52
N TYR A 66 7.89 -23.27 -16.73
CA TYR A 66 9.05 -23.99 -17.24
C TYR A 66 9.06 -25.41 -16.68
N LYS A 67 9.16 -26.41 -17.55
CA LYS A 67 9.38 -27.81 -17.17
C LYS A 67 10.63 -28.30 -17.88
N ASN A 68 11.61 -28.77 -17.12
CA ASN A 68 12.92 -29.19 -17.64
C ASN A 68 13.59 -28.10 -18.52
N GLY A 69 13.48 -26.82 -18.11
CA GLY A 69 14.03 -25.68 -18.86
C GLY A 69 13.25 -25.28 -20.11
N GLN A 70 12.19 -26.00 -20.49
CA GLN A 70 11.36 -25.68 -21.66
C GLN A 70 10.09 -24.91 -21.24
N PRO A 71 9.79 -23.76 -21.87
CA PRO A 71 8.58 -23.01 -21.59
C PRO A 71 7.34 -23.74 -22.17
N TYR A 72 6.28 -23.85 -21.39
CA TYR A 72 4.97 -24.34 -21.85
C TYR A 72 3.85 -23.48 -21.28
N LYS A 73 2.73 -23.42 -21.99
CA LYS A 73 1.56 -22.62 -21.58
C LYS A 73 0.58 -23.49 -20.79
N VAL A 74 0.10 -22.98 -19.66
CA VAL A 74 -0.90 -23.66 -18.83
C VAL A 74 -1.85 -22.64 -18.22
N ASN A 75 -3.10 -23.04 -17.97
CA ASN A 75 -4.02 -22.20 -17.20
C ASN A 75 -3.73 -22.36 -15.71
N ALA A 76 -3.54 -21.24 -15.02
CA ALA A 76 -3.36 -21.20 -13.58
C ALA A 76 -4.41 -20.27 -12.95
N ALA A 77 -4.84 -20.60 -11.75
CA ALA A 77 -5.66 -19.72 -10.92
C ALA A 77 -4.75 -18.71 -10.21
N PHE A 78 -5.04 -17.43 -10.37
CA PHE A 78 -4.37 -16.33 -9.68
C PHE A 78 -5.32 -15.67 -8.69
N ARG A 79 -4.76 -15.18 -7.57
CA ARG A 79 -5.54 -14.44 -6.58
C ARG A 79 -6.20 -13.24 -7.24
N LYS A 80 -7.48 -13.01 -6.92
CA LYS A 80 -8.24 -11.83 -7.35
C LYS A 80 -8.51 -10.95 -6.14
N TYR A 81 -8.06 -9.70 -6.22
CA TYR A 81 -8.19 -8.74 -5.13
C TYR A 81 -9.29 -7.71 -5.39
N PRO A 82 -9.84 -7.09 -4.34
CA PRO A 82 -10.77 -5.96 -4.47
C PRO A 82 -10.12 -4.74 -5.15
N SER A 83 -8.86 -4.44 -4.81
CA SER A 83 -8.08 -3.34 -5.40
C SER A 83 -6.58 -3.66 -5.41
N TRP A 84 -5.79 -2.78 -6.01
CA TRP A 84 -4.33 -2.90 -5.95
C TRP A 84 -3.79 -2.77 -4.52
N TYR A 85 -4.49 -2.06 -3.62
CA TYR A 85 -4.06 -1.97 -2.22
C TYR A 85 -3.95 -3.35 -1.56
N GLU A 86 -4.95 -4.22 -1.72
CA GLU A 86 -4.89 -5.57 -1.13
C GLU A 86 -3.79 -6.41 -1.77
N SER A 87 -3.52 -6.25 -3.07
CA SER A 87 -2.38 -6.92 -3.71
C SER A 87 -1.04 -6.48 -3.12
N LEU A 88 -0.87 -5.18 -2.83
CA LEU A 88 0.34 -4.66 -2.20
C LEU A 88 0.46 -5.14 -0.74
N CYS A 89 -0.65 -5.21 0.01
CA CYS A 89 -0.65 -5.78 1.36
C CYS A 89 -0.30 -7.27 1.37
N ASP A 90 -0.74 -8.03 0.36
CA ASP A 90 -0.44 -9.46 0.28
C ASP A 90 1.07 -9.72 0.05
N LEU A 91 1.73 -8.88 -0.77
CA LEU A 91 3.20 -8.88 -0.86
C LEU A 91 3.86 -8.55 0.48
N ALA A 92 3.39 -7.50 1.16
CA ALA A 92 3.95 -7.11 2.46
C ALA A 92 3.77 -8.21 3.52
N ASN A 93 2.65 -8.92 3.49
CA ASN A 93 2.39 -10.08 4.34
C ASN A 93 3.32 -11.26 4.03
N LEU A 94 3.66 -11.48 2.76
CA LEU A 94 4.67 -12.47 2.38
C LEU A 94 6.02 -12.13 3.01
N PHE A 95 6.46 -10.86 2.93
CA PHE A 95 7.73 -10.45 3.54
C PHE A 95 7.72 -10.56 5.06
N LYS A 96 6.60 -10.17 5.69
CA LYS A 96 6.46 -10.20 7.14
C LYS A 96 6.38 -11.61 7.72
N ASN A 97 5.66 -12.51 7.05
CA ASN A 97 5.32 -13.84 7.58
C ASN A 97 6.09 -14.99 6.92
N GLY A 98 6.92 -14.69 5.93
CA GLY A 98 7.60 -15.69 5.11
C GLY A 98 6.63 -16.60 4.35
N VAL A 99 7.15 -17.78 3.97
CA VAL A 99 6.41 -18.84 3.30
C VAL A 99 6.11 -19.98 4.28
N SER A 100 5.25 -20.93 3.90
CA SER A 100 4.82 -22.00 4.82
C SER A 100 5.98 -22.88 5.32
N TRP A 101 7.00 -23.11 4.50
CA TRP A 101 8.19 -23.90 4.85
C TRP A 101 9.34 -23.10 5.47
N ASP A 102 9.26 -21.76 5.45
CA ASP A 102 10.26 -20.88 6.05
C ASP A 102 9.62 -19.52 6.38
N ARG A 103 9.30 -19.34 7.67
CA ARG A 103 8.66 -18.12 8.18
C ARG A 103 9.63 -16.94 8.31
N ASN A 104 10.93 -17.19 8.23
CA ASN A 104 11.96 -16.16 8.35
C ASN A 104 12.55 -15.75 6.99
N LYS A 105 12.15 -16.42 5.90
CA LYS A 105 12.69 -16.27 4.53
C LYS A 105 12.98 -14.84 4.08
N TYR A 106 12.13 -13.89 4.45
CA TYR A 106 12.15 -12.49 3.99
C TYR A 106 12.29 -11.47 5.13
N LYS A 107 12.62 -11.93 6.34
CA LYS A 107 12.53 -11.10 7.56
C LYS A 107 13.58 -9.97 7.58
N ASN A 108 14.71 -10.16 6.91
CA ASN A 108 15.76 -9.18 6.65
C ASN A 108 15.32 -7.95 5.82
N ILE A 109 14.23 -8.07 5.05
CA ILE A 109 13.66 -6.94 4.29
C ILE A 109 12.91 -5.98 5.23
N ILE A 110 12.36 -6.50 6.34
CA ILE A 110 11.55 -5.73 7.27
C ILE A 110 12.42 -4.78 8.09
N GLY A 111 12.19 -3.48 7.94
CA GLY A 111 12.92 -2.42 8.64
C GLY A 111 14.23 -2.01 7.97
N GLU A 112 14.60 -2.63 6.84
CA GLU A 112 15.76 -2.19 6.06
C GLU A 112 15.48 -0.80 5.46
N THR A 113 16.48 0.07 5.55
CA THR A 113 16.41 1.47 5.09
C THR A 113 17.18 1.71 3.80
N ASP A 114 18.10 0.82 3.44
CA ASP A 114 18.86 0.87 2.21
C ASP A 114 18.17 0.04 1.12
N TYR A 115 17.59 0.74 0.13
CA TYR A 115 16.87 0.08 -0.97
C TYR A 115 17.76 -0.86 -1.81
N LYS A 116 19.07 -0.61 -1.89
CA LYS A 116 20.01 -1.50 -2.61
C LYS A 116 20.22 -2.79 -1.84
N LYS A 117 20.30 -2.73 -0.51
CA LYS A 117 20.33 -3.94 0.34
C LYS A 117 19.02 -4.68 0.28
N ALA A 118 17.89 -3.98 0.40
CA ALA A 118 16.57 -4.59 0.33
C ALA A 118 16.35 -5.33 -1.01
N ALA A 119 16.74 -4.73 -2.13
CA ALA A 119 16.68 -5.39 -3.45
C ALA A 119 17.57 -6.63 -3.53
N LYS A 120 18.77 -6.58 -2.94
CA LYS A 120 19.66 -7.76 -2.85
C LYS A 120 19.06 -8.86 -1.99
N TYR A 121 18.43 -8.53 -0.86
CA TYR A 121 17.73 -9.51 -0.01
C TYR A 121 16.59 -10.18 -0.77
N VAL A 122 15.73 -9.42 -1.44
CA VAL A 122 14.64 -9.98 -2.26
C VAL A 122 15.17 -11.02 -3.25
N GLN A 123 16.32 -10.75 -3.90
CA GLN A 123 16.96 -11.71 -4.79
C GLN A 123 17.59 -12.91 -4.05
N SER A 124 18.42 -12.68 -3.03
CA SER A 124 19.13 -13.75 -2.32
C SER A 124 18.17 -14.70 -1.61
N ASP A 125 17.02 -14.18 -1.17
CA ASP A 125 15.97 -14.95 -0.50
C ASP A 125 15.11 -15.74 -1.51
N GLY A 126 15.35 -15.57 -2.82
CA GLY A 126 14.77 -16.38 -3.88
C GLY A 126 13.37 -15.97 -4.29
N TYR A 127 13.05 -14.67 -4.25
CA TYR A 127 11.76 -14.16 -4.73
C TYR A 127 11.59 -14.38 -6.25
N ALA A 128 12.67 -14.20 -7.02
CA ALA A 128 12.69 -14.38 -8.47
C ALA A 128 13.87 -15.27 -8.88
N THR A 129 13.69 -16.04 -9.95
CA THR A 129 14.75 -16.86 -10.56
C THR A 129 15.65 -16.07 -11.50
N ASP A 130 15.33 -14.81 -11.76
CA ASP A 130 16.13 -13.92 -12.61
C ASP A 130 17.41 -13.50 -11.88
N PRO A 131 18.61 -13.82 -12.42
CA PRO A 131 19.87 -13.48 -11.77
C PRO A 131 20.14 -11.97 -11.66
N LYS A 132 19.42 -11.14 -12.43
CA LYS A 132 19.55 -9.67 -12.43
C LYS A 132 18.36 -8.97 -11.74
N TYR A 133 17.55 -9.69 -10.96
CA TYR A 133 16.34 -9.12 -10.38
C TYR A 133 16.61 -7.91 -9.48
N ALA A 134 17.62 -7.99 -8.61
CA ALA A 134 18.03 -6.88 -7.75
C ALA A 134 18.47 -5.65 -8.56
N GLU A 135 19.25 -5.85 -9.63
CA GLU A 135 19.67 -4.78 -10.54
C GLU A 135 18.47 -4.10 -11.20
N LYS A 136 17.48 -4.88 -11.66
CA LYS A 136 16.24 -4.35 -12.25
C LYS A 136 15.43 -3.53 -11.24
N LEU A 137 15.34 -4.00 -9.99
CA LEU A 137 14.67 -3.25 -8.92
C LEU A 137 15.38 -1.93 -8.65
N ILE A 138 16.70 -1.95 -8.46
CA ILE A 138 17.52 -0.75 -8.23
C ILE A 138 17.35 0.23 -9.40
N SER A 139 17.44 -0.26 -10.64
CA SER A 139 17.25 0.54 -11.85
C SER A 139 15.85 1.17 -11.91
N ALA A 140 14.79 0.43 -11.56
CA ALA A 140 13.44 0.94 -11.51
C ALA A 140 13.26 2.00 -10.41
N ILE A 141 13.91 1.83 -9.25
CA ILE A 141 13.91 2.81 -8.14
C ILE A 141 14.59 4.10 -8.56
N GLU A 142 15.79 4.01 -9.12
CA GLU A 142 16.62 5.17 -9.48
C GLU A 142 16.02 5.94 -10.66
N SER A 143 15.57 5.24 -11.71
CA SER A 143 15.03 5.87 -12.93
C SER A 143 13.69 6.58 -12.71
N ASN A 144 12.99 6.26 -11.61
CA ASN A 144 11.69 6.85 -11.28
C ASN A 144 11.72 7.65 -9.97
N ASP A 145 12.92 7.89 -9.41
CA ASP A 145 13.13 8.62 -8.16
C ASP A 145 12.24 8.10 -7.01
N LEU A 146 12.10 6.77 -6.86
CA LEU A 146 11.11 6.19 -5.96
C LEU A 146 11.48 6.33 -4.47
N THR A 147 12.74 6.62 -4.15
CA THR A 147 13.20 6.81 -2.76
C THR A 147 12.51 7.98 -2.07
N GLN A 148 11.97 8.94 -2.84
CA GLN A 148 11.13 10.01 -2.31
C GLN A 148 9.88 9.46 -1.58
N TYR A 149 9.47 8.23 -1.82
CA TYR A 149 8.33 7.62 -1.14
C TYR A 149 8.69 6.96 0.19
N ASP A 150 9.97 6.64 0.45
CA ASP A 150 10.39 5.87 1.63
C ASP A 150 10.32 6.66 2.93
N ASN A 151 10.49 7.98 2.89
CA ASN A 151 10.49 8.82 4.08
C ASN A 151 9.08 9.21 4.58
N GLY A 152 8.03 8.58 4.05
CA GLY A 152 6.63 8.85 4.38
C GLY A 152 6.12 10.20 3.85
N PHE A 153 5.11 10.18 2.98
CA PHE A 153 4.47 11.33 2.33
C PHE A 153 5.41 12.54 2.08
N ILE A 154 6.36 12.38 1.16
CA ILE A 154 6.89 13.53 0.43
C ILE A 154 5.84 13.87 -0.65
N VAL A 155 5.16 15.00 -0.46
CA VAL A 155 4.40 15.65 -1.54
C VAL A 155 5.46 16.12 -2.54
N ALA A 156 5.39 15.66 -3.79
CA ALA A 156 6.37 15.94 -4.83
C ALA A 156 6.84 17.41 -4.80
N ALA A 157 8.15 17.58 -4.75
CA ALA A 157 8.80 18.87 -4.65
C ALA A 157 8.47 19.76 -5.86
N SER A 158 7.71 20.84 -5.64
CA SER A 158 7.98 22.10 -6.31
C SER A 158 9.18 22.76 -5.63
N LYS A 159 10.05 23.37 -6.45
CA LYS A 159 11.28 24.10 -6.09
C LYS A 159 11.18 24.96 -4.81
N PRO A 160 12.32 25.22 -4.14
CA PRO A 160 12.33 25.72 -2.77
C PRO A 160 11.77 27.14 -2.69
N SER A 161 10.71 27.32 -1.92
CA SER A 161 10.43 28.61 -1.30
C SER A 161 9.83 28.41 0.10
N SER A 162 10.54 28.97 1.09
CA SER A 162 10.08 29.33 2.44
C SER A 162 9.29 28.31 3.28
N GLN A 163 9.91 27.88 4.38
CA GLN A 163 9.33 27.23 5.56
C GLN A 163 7.85 27.60 5.83
N GLN A 164 6.96 26.62 5.73
CA GLN A 164 5.71 26.59 6.51
C GLN A 164 5.74 25.37 7.43
N LYS A 165 5.91 25.62 8.74
CA LYS A 165 5.80 24.62 9.81
C LYS A 165 4.45 23.91 9.68
N GLY A 166 4.46 22.61 9.38
CA GLY A 166 3.24 21.81 9.32
C GLY A 166 2.48 21.89 10.64
N LYS A 167 1.19 22.24 10.58
CA LYS A 167 0.33 22.40 11.77
C LYS A 167 0.25 21.06 12.51
N THR A 168 0.68 21.02 13.76
CA THR A 168 0.54 19.87 14.67
C THR A 168 -0.55 20.15 15.70
N ILE A 169 -1.40 19.18 16.00
CA ILE A 169 -2.38 19.24 17.09
C ILE A 169 -1.96 18.21 18.14
N ASN A 170 -1.54 18.65 19.33
CA ASN A 170 -1.01 17.79 20.40
C ASN A 170 0.03 16.77 19.91
N GLY A 171 1.00 17.24 19.11
CA GLY A 171 2.07 16.39 18.54
C GLY A 171 1.65 15.53 17.35
N ILE A 172 0.36 15.51 16.98
CA ILE A 172 -0.15 14.78 15.82
C ILE A 172 -0.06 15.69 14.59
N LYS A 173 0.69 15.25 13.57
CA LYS A 173 0.80 15.95 12.28
C LYS A 173 -0.56 15.99 11.58
N VAL A 174 -1.05 17.18 11.25
CA VAL A 174 -2.26 17.35 10.45
C VAL A 174 -1.90 17.09 8.98
N LEU A 175 -2.57 16.13 8.36
CA LEU A 175 -2.34 15.70 6.97
C LEU A 175 -3.40 16.21 5.99
N GLY A 176 -4.37 16.97 6.49
CA GLY A 176 -5.45 17.54 5.69
C GLY A 176 -6.72 17.71 6.52
N GLN A 177 -7.83 17.91 5.83
CA GLN A 177 -9.14 18.03 6.44
C GLN A 177 -10.16 17.15 5.72
N ILE A 178 -11.22 16.81 6.43
CA ILE A 178 -12.41 16.18 5.85
C ILE A 178 -13.63 17.02 6.18
N GLN A 179 -14.62 16.99 5.30
CA GLN A 179 -15.96 17.49 5.56
C GLN A 179 -16.94 16.32 5.70
N ILE A 180 -17.81 16.37 6.72
CA ILE A 180 -18.86 15.37 6.92
C ILE A 180 -19.96 15.55 5.87
N VAL A 181 -20.18 14.51 5.08
CA VAL A 181 -21.15 14.47 3.96
C VAL A 181 -21.95 13.17 4.00
N ASN A 182 -22.96 13.03 3.14
CA ASN A 182 -23.72 11.77 2.98
C ASN A 182 -24.35 11.20 4.27
N VAL A 183 -24.64 12.08 5.25
CA VAL A 183 -25.41 11.77 6.47
C VAL A 183 -26.64 12.67 6.56
N LYS A 184 -27.66 12.22 7.32
CA LYS A 184 -28.86 13.03 7.60
C LYS A 184 -28.53 14.21 8.51
N ASN A 185 -27.96 13.93 9.69
CA ASN A 185 -27.67 14.93 10.72
C ASN A 185 -26.18 14.95 11.14
N ALA A 186 -25.61 13.79 11.49
CA ALA A 186 -24.23 13.67 11.93
C ALA A 186 -23.66 12.27 11.64
N ALA A 187 -22.34 12.15 11.57
CA ALA A 187 -21.60 10.88 11.51
C ALA A 187 -21.04 10.53 12.89
N TYR A 188 -20.93 9.24 13.23
CA TYR A 188 -20.28 8.82 14.47
C TYR A 188 -18.76 9.01 14.39
N ILE A 189 -18.20 9.50 15.50
CA ILE A 189 -16.77 9.47 15.79
C ILE A 189 -16.53 8.26 16.69
N CYS A 190 -15.70 7.34 16.21
CA CYS A 190 -15.44 6.05 16.86
C CYS A 190 -14.03 6.02 17.46
N ASP A 191 -13.85 5.28 18.55
CA ASP A 191 -12.55 5.05 19.20
C ASP A 191 -11.61 4.19 18.36
N LYS A 192 -12.18 3.33 17.51
CA LYS A 192 -11.46 2.42 16.62
C LYS A 192 -12.21 2.24 15.30
N PRO A 193 -11.53 1.81 14.22
CA PRO A 193 -12.09 1.71 12.87
C PRO A 193 -12.90 0.41 12.69
N SER A 194 -13.98 0.27 13.44
CA SER A 194 -14.84 -0.91 13.40
C SER A 194 -16.31 -0.50 13.35
N SER A 195 -17.09 -1.13 12.48
CA SER A 195 -18.53 -0.93 12.38
C SER A 195 -19.34 -1.75 13.38
N THR A 196 -18.72 -2.75 14.02
CA THR A 196 -19.40 -3.72 14.90
C THR A 196 -18.84 -3.77 16.31
N ASN A 197 -17.61 -3.28 16.52
CA ASN A 197 -16.93 -3.36 17.81
C ASN A 197 -16.19 -2.05 18.13
N SER A 198 -16.81 -0.90 17.86
CA SER A 198 -16.29 0.42 18.28
C SER A 198 -17.18 1.05 19.35
N LYS A 199 -16.58 1.89 20.18
CA LYS A 199 -17.31 2.79 21.08
C LYS A 199 -17.53 4.11 20.36
N ASN A 200 -18.75 4.63 20.44
CA ASN A 200 -19.07 5.97 19.99
C ASN A 200 -18.48 6.97 20.99
N LEU A 201 -17.53 7.77 20.54
CA LEU A 201 -16.91 8.83 21.34
C LEU A 201 -17.75 10.11 21.28
N ASP A 202 -18.26 10.44 20.09
CA ASP A 202 -19.06 11.64 19.83
C ASP A 202 -19.70 11.57 18.42
N THR A 203 -20.30 12.67 17.96
CA THR A 203 -20.86 12.84 16.63
C THR A 203 -20.32 14.08 15.91
N ALA A 204 -20.04 13.94 14.63
CA ALA A 204 -19.60 15.01 13.74
C ALA A 204 -20.76 15.49 12.86
N LYS A 205 -21.25 16.71 13.07
CA LYS A 205 -22.41 17.27 12.33
C LYS A 205 -22.14 17.37 10.82
N LYS A 206 -23.18 17.16 9.98
CA LYS A 206 -23.09 17.36 8.53
C LYS A 206 -22.52 18.75 8.22
N GLY A 207 -21.58 18.82 7.28
CA GLY A 207 -20.91 20.06 6.87
C GLY A 207 -19.73 20.48 7.75
N SER A 208 -19.57 19.90 8.95
CA SER A 208 -18.42 20.19 9.81
C SER A 208 -17.11 19.71 9.19
N ILE A 209 -16.03 20.45 9.44
CA ILE A 209 -14.69 20.18 8.93
C ILE A 209 -13.80 19.69 10.07
N TRP A 210 -13.10 18.59 9.85
CA TRP A 210 -12.25 17.94 10.86
C TRP A 210 -10.84 17.73 10.35
N PRO A 211 -9.81 18.06 11.15
CA PRO A 211 -8.43 17.75 10.81
C PRO A 211 -8.21 16.24 10.83
N ILE A 212 -7.49 15.73 9.84
CA ILE A 212 -7.12 14.32 9.76
C ILE A 212 -5.63 14.10 9.96
N ALA A 213 -5.29 13.01 10.63
CA ALA A 213 -3.94 12.50 10.81
C ALA A 213 -3.63 11.32 9.86
N GLY A 214 -4.61 10.91 9.05
CA GLY A 214 -4.49 9.77 8.16
C GLY A 214 -5.84 9.22 7.69
N SER A 215 -5.80 8.05 7.06
CA SER A 215 -6.99 7.29 6.65
C SER A 215 -6.60 5.83 6.47
N ILE A 216 -7.52 4.93 6.79
CA ILE A 216 -7.44 3.48 6.62
C ILE A 216 -8.70 2.98 5.88
N PRO A 217 -8.82 1.72 5.41
CA PRO A 217 -9.91 1.34 4.51
C PRO A 217 -11.25 1.50 5.22
N GLY A 218 -12.13 2.30 4.63
CA GLY A 218 -13.43 2.60 5.20
C GLY A 218 -13.44 3.65 6.30
N TRP A 219 -12.29 4.21 6.73
CA TRP A 219 -12.22 5.17 7.84
C TRP A 219 -11.20 6.31 7.62
N TYR A 220 -11.58 7.53 7.98
CA TYR A 220 -10.63 8.63 8.20
C TYR A 220 -10.14 8.61 9.64
N GLU A 221 -8.84 8.83 9.83
CA GLU A 221 -8.25 9.09 11.16
C GLU A 221 -8.34 10.57 11.45
N ILE A 222 -9.35 11.00 12.20
CA ILE A 222 -9.51 12.39 12.62
C ILE A 222 -8.69 12.67 13.88
N ILE A 223 -8.38 13.94 14.12
CA ILE A 223 -7.84 14.38 15.41
C ILE A 223 -9.00 14.94 16.24
N TYR A 224 -9.37 14.19 17.28
CA TYR A 224 -10.49 14.50 18.18
C TYR A 224 -9.95 14.55 19.62
N ASN A 225 -10.19 15.66 20.32
CA ASN A 225 -9.68 15.91 21.69
C ASN A 225 -8.17 15.60 21.85
N GLY A 226 -7.38 15.94 20.82
CA GLY A 226 -5.93 15.72 20.83
C GLY A 226 -5.49 14.25 20.67
N ARG A 227 -6.39 13.35 20.30
CA ARG A 227 -6.11 11.92 20.04
C ARG A 227 -6.64 11.52 18.67
N ARG A 228 -6.22 10.36 18.17
CA ARG A 228 -6.77 9.76 16.95
C ARG A 228 -8.14 9.16 17.23
N ALA A 229 -9.10 9.47 16.37
CA ALA A 229 -10.42 8.84 16.34
C ALA A 229 -10.83 8.58 14.88
N TYR A 230 -11.96 7.91 14.67
CA TYR A 230 -12.29 7.37 13.35
C TYR A 230 -13.68 7.80 12.89
N VAL A 231 -13.78 8.23 11.64
CA VAL A 231 -15.06 8.52 10.96
C VAL A 231 -15.13 7.69 9.70
N ASN A 232 -16.26 7.02 9.45
CA ASN A 232 -16.41 6.17 8.28
C ASN A 232 -16.33 6.99 6.97
N GLN A 233 -15.54 6.52 6.00
CA GLN A 233 -15.32 7.20 4.72
C GLN A 233 -16.60 7.37 3.90
N LYS A 234 -17.60 6.51 4.10
CA LYS A 234 -18.94 6.67 3.50
C LYS A 234 -19.58 8.02 3.83
N TYR A 235 -19.23 8.59 4.98
CA TYR A 235 -19.85 9.77 5.58
C TYR A 235 -18.96 11.02 5.56
N ALA A 236 -17.86 11.01 4.81
CA ALA A 236 -16.96 12.16 4.75
C ALA A 236 -16.17 12.19 3.43
N LYS A 237 -15.73 13.38 3.05
CA LYS A 237 -14.83 13.60 1.90
C LYS A 237 -13.69 14.51 2.30
N ARG A 238 -12.50 14.33 1.71
CA ARG A 238 -11.39 15.29 1.88
C ARG A 238 -11.77 16.64 1.28
N VAL A 239 -11.31 17.71 1.91
CA VAL A 239 -11.46 19.12 1.49
C VAL A 239 -10.16 19.87 1.68
#